data_AF-A0A7V5L5K9-F1
#
_entry.id   AF-A0A7V5L5K9-F1
#
_cell.length_a   1.000
_cell.length_b   1.000
_cell.length_c   1.000
_cell.angle_alpha   90.00
_cell.angle_beta   90.00
_cell.angle_gamma   90.00
#
_symmetry.space_group_name_H-M   'P 1'
#
loop_
_entity.id
_entity.type
_entity.pdbx_description
1 polymer ?
#
loop_
_entity_poly.entity_id
_entity_poly.type
_entity_poly.pdbx_seq_one_letter_code
_entity_poly.pdbx_strand_id
1 'polypeptide(L)'
;GQISDIVEENNKLIVRIIPNNEDEIKRVSNGRVKKGKNPIIEYVFLKSTNLIVEKGDLITRGQKLSDGSLDLNEIYQTMGKEKVIRYIVSEIQKIYSAQGEGINDKYIELIIRQMFSRIRIKQANDTNLLEGDVVERRKFNEENERVKTIGKKPAVGEELILGMSRVSLTTDSWLSAASFQETTKVLVNASLEGKKDKLLGLKENVIIGRLIPAGTGLKKPEED
;
A
#
# COMPACT_ATOMS: atom_id res chain seq x y z
N GLY A 1 18.73 2.98 17.76
CA GLY A 1 20.15 2.89 17.39
C GLY A 1 20.83 4.24 17.55
N GLN A 2 22.11 4.32 17.24
CA GLN A 2 22.88 5.57 17.26
C GLN A 2 23.46 5.87 15.89
N ILE A 3 23.52 7.14 15.51
CA ILE A 3 24.18 7.57 14.27
C ILE A 3 25.69 7.50 14.49
N SER A 4 26.35 6.60 13.75
CA SER A 4 27.80 6.41 13.80
C SER A 4 28.51 7.51 13.05
N ASP A 5 28.14 7.70 11.78
CA ASP A 5 28.80 8.63 10.87
C ASP A 5 27.84 9.09 9.76
N ILE A 6 28.10 10.29 9.25
CA ILE A 6 27.47 10.85 8.07
C ILE A 6 28.60 11.14 7.10
N VAL A 7 28.62 10.47 5.94
CA VAL A 7 29.72 10.57 4.96
C VAL A 7 29.16 11.07 3.63
N GLU A 8 29.88 11.99 2.99
CA GLU A 8 29.61 12.42 1.63
C GLU A 8 30.51 11.65 0.64
N GLU A 9 29.92 10.84 -0.24
CA GLU A 9 30.63 10.13 -1.31
C GLU A 9 29.87 10.25 -2.63
N ASN A 10 30.57 10.56 -3.74
CA ASN A 10 30.01 10.51 -5.11
C ASN A 10 28.63 11.21 -5.27
N ASN A 11 28.51 12.44 -4.75
CA ASN A 11 27.29 13.23 -4.76
C ASN A 11 26.09 12.63 -3.97
N LYS A 12 26.39 11.78 -2.99
CA LYS A 12 25.42 11.16 -2.08
C LYS A 12 25.81 11.41 -0.63
N LEU A 13 24.81 11.56 0.21
CA LEU A 13 24.95 11.58 1.68
C LEU A 13 24.63 10.19 2.20
N ILE A 14 25.55 9.58 2.94
CA ILE A 14 25.41 8.24 3.51
C ILE A 14 25.33 8.37 5.03
N VAL A 15 24.18 8.03 5.60
CA VAL A 15 23.98 7.99 7.06
C VAL A 15 24.16 6.55 7.52
N ARG A 16 25.16 6.33 8.39
CA ARG A 16 25.47 5.02 8.97
C ARG A 16 24.90 4.92 10.37
N ILE A 17 24.06 3.91 10.59
CA ILE A 17 23.36 3.70 11.86
C ILE A 17 23.83 2.38 12.47
N ILE A 18 24.18 2.43 13.75
CA ILE A 18 24.44 1.24 14.58
C ILE A 18 23.13 0.89 15.31
N PRO A 19 22.49 -0.25 15.00
CA PRO A 19 21.30 -0.71 15.70
C PRO A 19 21.68 -1.15 17.12
N ASN A 20 20.74 -1.00 18.06
CA ASN A 20 20.97 -1.42 19.46
C ASN A 20 20.60 -2.90 19.68
N ASN A 21 19.88 -3.52 18.73
CA ASN A 21 19.37 -4.88 18.86
C ASN A 21 19.42 -5.64 17.52
N GLU A 22 19.73 -6.94 17.55
CA GLU A 22 19.86 -7.75 16.32
C GLU A 22 18.54 -7.94 15.55
N ASP A 23 17.40 -7.90 16.24
CA ASP A 23 16.07 -7.97 15.61
C ASP A 23 15.75 -6.76 14.73
N GLU A 24 16.44 -5.62 14.92
CA GLU A 24 16.30 -4.45 14.07
C GLU A 24 16.86 -4.70 12.66
N ILE A 25 17.86 -5.57 12.52
CA ILE A 25 18.59 -5.85 11.26
C ILE A 25 17.72 -6.64 10.27
N LYS A 26 16.91 -7.59 10.76
CA LYS A 26 16.07 -8.46 9.90
C LYS A 26 14.91 -7.72 9.22
N ARG A 27 14.57 -6.52 9.70
CA ARG A 27 13.43 -5.72 9.22
C ARG A 27 13.84 -4.52 8.38
N VAL A 28 15.13 -4.37 8.07
CA VAL A 28 15.63 -3.34 7.17
C VAL A 28 15.49 -3.83 5.73
N SER A 29 14.62 -3.20 4.97
CA SER A 29 14.36 -3.52 3.56
C SER A 29 15.20 -2.70 2.58
N ASN A 30 15.47 -1.43 2.90
CA ASN A 30 16.08 -0.47 1.96
C ASN A 30 17.51 -0.02 2.34
N GLY A 31 18.01 -0.42 3.50
CA GLY A 31 19.38 -0.14 3.92
C GLY A 31 20.35 -1.25 3.47
N ARG A 32 21.53 -0.87 2.96
CA ARG A 32 22.60 -1.86 2.73
C ARG A 32 23.16 -2.27 4.09
N VAL A 33 23.03 -3.55 4.42
CA VAL A 33 23.60 -4.12 5.64
C VAL A 33 25.00 -4.64 5.34
N LYS A 34 26.03 -3.99 5.89
CA LYS A 34 27.38 -4.58 5.93
C LYS A 34 27.47 -5.51 7.15
N LYS A 35 27.57 -6.82 6.90
CA LYS A 35 27.82 -7.81 7.96
C LYS A 35 29.30 -7.76 8.38
N GLY A 36 29.54 -7.28 9.59
CA GLY A 36 30.83 -7.31 10.30
C GLY A 36 30.58 -7.54 11.80
N LYS A 37 31.62 -7.43 12.66
CA LYS A 37 31.48 -7.59 14.12
C LYS A 37 30.41 -6.67 14.76
N ASN A 38 30.12 -5.52 14.14
CA ASN A 38 28.96 -4.69 14.42
C ASN A 38 28.18 -4.47 13.10
N PRO A 39 26.90 -4.84 13.01
CA PRO A 39 26.08 -4.63 11.81
C PRO A 39 25.81 -3.13 11.64
N ILE A 40 26.22 -2.55 10.52
CA ILE A 40 25.96 -1.15 10.18
C ILE A 40 24.88 -1.11 9.09
N ILE A 41 23.87 -0.29 9.31
CA ILE A 41 22.81 -0.01 8.34
C ILE A 41 23.12 1.32 7.66
N GLU A 42 23.25 1.29 6.33
CA GLU A 42 23.52 2.49 5.53
C GLU A 42 22.26 2.97 4.83
N TYR A 43 21.89 4.24 5.05
CA TYR A 43 20.85 4.96 4.32
C TYR A 43 21.49 5.99 3.38
N VAL A 44 21.03 6.03 2.14
CA VAL A 44 21.61 6.87 1.09
C VAL A 44 20.62 7.97 0.72
N PHE A 45 21.07 9.22 0.81
CA PHE A 45 20.34 10.43 0.47
C PHE A 45 21.05 11.16 -0.67
N LEU A 46 20.33 12.08 -1.32
CA LEU A 46 20.93 13.02 -2.26
C LEU A 46 21.77 14.04 -1.50
N LYS A 47 22.86 14.52 -2.11
CA LYS A 47 23.71 15.54 -1.47
C LYS A 47 22.96 16.84 -1.14
N SER A 48 21.96 17.20 -1.93
CA SER A 48 21.13 18.40 -1.70
C SER A 48 20.11 18.25 -0.57
N THR A 49 20.01 17.08 0.05
CA THR A 49 19.05 16.81 1.10
C THR A 49 19.56 17.33 2.45
N ASN A 50 18.77 18.18 3.09
CA ASN A 50 19.07 18.63 4.46
C ASN A 50 18.76 17.49 5.45
N LEU A 51 19.74 17.12 6.28
CA LEU A 51 19.55 16.16 7.38
C LEU A 51 19.09 16.90 8.64
N ILE A 52 18.23 16.26 9.42
CA ILE A 52 17.71 16.77 10.70
C ILE A 52 18.34 16.08 11.91
N VAL A 53 19.37 15.28 11.67
CA VAL A 53 20.07 14.47 12.66
C VAL A 53 21.57 14.66 12.54
N GLU A 54 22.28 14.57 13.66
CA GLU A 54 23.72 14.74 13.75
C GLU A 54 24.43 13.44 14.17
N LYS A 55 25.76 13.42 13.99
CA LYS A 55 26.60 12.29 14.43
C LYS A 55 26.52 12.17 15.95
N GLY A 56 26.25 10.96 16.43
CA GLY A 56 26.12 10.65 17.86
C GLY A 56 24.69 10.68 18.38
N ASP A 57 23.72 11.16 17.59
CA ASP A 57 22.31 11.19 18.00
C ASP A 57 21.74 9.80 18.23
N LEU A 58 20.96 9.69 19.29
CA LEU A 58 20.13 8.52 19.56
C LEU A 58 18.84 8.64 18.77
N ILE A 59 18.58 7.64 17.93
CA ILE A 59 17.41 7.62 17.06
C ILE A 59 16.53 6.41 17.34
N THR A 60 15.23 6.65 17.20
CA THR A 60 14.20 5.61 17.30
C THR A 60 13.77 5.11 15.93
N ARG A 61 13.24 3.89 15.87
CA ARG A 61 12.78 3.29 14.61
C ARG A 61 11.62 4.11 14.04
N GLY A 62 11.75 4.51 12.77
CA GLY A 62 10.77 5.35 12.08
C GLY A 62 10.95 6.86 12.32
N GLN A 63 12.00 7.27 13.03
CA GLN A 63 12.38 8.67 13.11
C GLN A 63 12.83 9.18 11.74
N LYS A 64 12.33 10.34 11.36
CA LYS A 64 12.74 11.04 10.14
C LYS A 64 14.21 11.45 10.27
N LEU A 65 15.01 11.20 9.23
CA LEU A 65 16.44 11.51 9.20
C LEU A 65 16.76 12.73 8.33
N SER A 66 15.91 13.03 7.34
CA SER A 66 16.06 14.16 6.43
C SER A 66 14.83 15.05 6.42
N ASP A 67 14.97 16.28 5.95
CA ASP A 67 13.81 17.08 5.60
C ASP A 67 13.12 16.55 4.32
N GLY A 68 11.87 16.97 4.07
CA GLY A 68 11.07 16.55 2.92
C GLY A 68 9.98 15.51 3.23
N SER A 69 9.34 14.98 2.18
CA SER A 69 8.31 13.95 2.30
C SER A 69 8.93 12.57 2.53
N LEU A 70 8.25 11.76 3.34
CA LEU A 70 8.61 10.36 3.58
C LEU A 70 8.01 9.46 2.50
N ASP A 71 8.73 8.40 2.13
CA ASP A 71 8.20 7.34 1.28
C ASP A 71 7.20 6.46 2.07
N LEU A 72 6.02 6.26 1.50
CA LEU A 72 4.94 5.53 2.16
C LEU A 72 5.25 4.04 2.35
N ASN A 73 5.99 3.42 1.42
CA ASN A 73 6.38 2.01 1.55
C ASN A 73 7.42 1.83 2.64
N GLU A 74 8.34 2.79 2.79
CA GLU A 74 9.31 2.80 3.88
C GLU A 74 8.64 2.93 5.25
N ILE A 75 7.68 3.85 5.39
CA ILE A 75 6.87 3.97 6.61
C ILE A 75 6.12 2.65 6.86
N TYR A 76 5.50 2.08 5.83
CA TYR A 76 4.72 0.85 5.97
C TYR A 76 5.56 -0.32 6.50
N GLN A 77 6.74 -0.53 5.93
CA GLN A 77 7.64 -1.63 6.32
C GLN A 77 8.28 -1.38 7.69
N THR A 78 8.55 -0.12 8.03
CA THR A 78 9.25 0.24 9.26
C THR A 78 8.30 0.37 10.45
N MET A 79 7.17 1.03 10.27
CA MET A 79 6.26 1.45 11.33
C MET A 79 4.86 0.85 11.22
N GLY A 80 4.54 0.18 10.11
CA GLY A 80 3.25 -0.45 9.89
C GLY A 80 2.16 0.48 9.35
N LYS A 81 1.01 -0.12 9.07
CA LYS A 81 -0.14 0.52 8.42
C LYS A 81 -0.65 1.77 9.12
N GLU A 82 -0.79 1.71 10.44
CA GLU A 82 -1.39 2.79 11.22
C GLU A 82 -0.59 4.09 11.11
N LYS A 83 0.75 3.99 11.11
CA LYS A 83 1.63 5.14 10.96
C LYS A 83 1.57 5.74 9.55
N VAL A 84 1.40 4.92 8.52
CA VAL A 84 1.15 5.40 7.15
C VAL A 84 -0.15 6.20 7.08
N ILE A 85 -1.25 5.67 7.65
CA ILE A 85 -2.55 6.34 7.65
C ILE A 85 -2.43 7.70 8.33
N ARG A 86 -1.89 7.74 9.56
CA ARG A 86 -1.72 9.00 10.31
C ARG A 86 -0.84 10.00 9.57
N TYR A 87 0.23 9.54 8.92
CA TYR A 87 1.10 10.38 8.11
C TYR A 87 0.31 11.03 6.96
N ILE A 88 -0.38 10.23 6.14
CA ILE A 88 -1.16 10.75 5.00
C ILE A 88 -2.25 11.73 5.47
N VAL A 89 -3.00 11.39 6.53
CA VAL A 89 -4.01 12.29 7.10
C VAL A 89 -3.39 13.61 7.52
N SER A 90 -2.26 13.58 8.25
CA SER A 90 -1.59 14.79 8.72
C SER A 90 -1.07 15.68 7.58
N GLU A 91 -0.53 15.09 6.52
CA GLU A 91 -0.01 15.85 5.37
C GLU A 91 -1.14 16.50 4.56
N ILE A 92 -2.24 15.77 4.36
CA ILE A 92 -3.41 16.34 3.68
C ILE A 92 -4.03 17.44 4.54
N GLN A 93 -4.19 17.22 5.84
CA GLN A 93 -4.76 18.22 6.75
C GLN A 93 -3.96 19.51 6.80
N LYS A 94 -2.63 19.46 6.75
CA LYS A 94 -1.78 20.66 6.70
C LYS A 94 -2.10 21.55 5.49
N ILE A 95 -2.39 20.96 4.33
CA ILE A 95 -2.71 21.69 3.11
C ILE A 95 -4.10 22.34 3.22
N TYR A 96 -5.10 21.58 3.65
CA TYR A 96 -6.47 22.09 3.81
C TYR A 96 -6.56 23.16 4.90
N SER A 97 -5.89 22.95 6.03
CA SER A 97 -5.81 23.93 7.12
C SER A 97 -5.13 25.22 6.68
N ALA A 98 -4.08 25.13 5.85
CA ALA A 98 -3.42 26.32 5.30
C ALA A 98 -4.32 27.11 4.33
N GLN A 99 -5.30 26.46 3.71
CA GLN A 99 -6.31 27.10 2.84
C GLN A 99 -7.55 27.58 3.61
N GLY A 100 -7.61 27.35 4.92
CA GLY A 100 -8.72 27.77 5.78
C GLY A 100 -9.97 26.88 5.70
N GLU A 101 -9.88 25.73 5.01
CA GLU A 101 -10.98 24.77 4.90
C GLU A 101 -10.74 23.57 5.80
N GLY A 102 -11.71 23.26 6.67
CA GLY A 102 -11.67 22.05 7.49
C GLY A 102 -12.25 20.85 6.75
N ILE A 103 -11.46 19.79 6.57
CA ILE A 103 -11.95 18.49 6.11
C ILE A 103 -12.00 17.51 7.29
N ASN A 104 -13.03 16.67 7.36
CA ASN A 104 -13.09 15.65 8.41
C ASN A 104 -12.21 14.45 8.05
N ASP A 105 -11.37 13.99 8.99
CA ASP A 105 -10.44 12.87 8.83
C ASP A 105 -11.11 11.61 8.28
N LYS A 106 -12.37 11.34 8.65
CA LYS A 106 -13.17 10.21 8.14
C LYS A 106 -13.14 10.11 6.61
N TYR A 107 -13.22 11.24 5.90
CA TYR A 107 -13.27 11.23 4.44
C TYR A 107 -11.91 10.85 3.85
N ILE A 108 -10.83 11.37 4.44
CA ILE A 108 -9.46 11.04 4.05
C ILE A 108 -9.19 9.56 4.33
N GLU A 109 -9.56 9.07 5.51
CA GLU A 109 -9.38 7.67 5.89
C GLU A 109 -10.15 6.70 4.98
N LEU A 110 -11.34 7.07 4.51
CA LEU A 110 -12.09 6.28 3.54
C LEU A 110 -11.34 6.13 2.21
N ILE A 111 -10.66 7.19 1.76
CA ILE A 111 -9.82 7.16 0.55
C ILE A 111 -8.56 6.32 0.81
N ILE A 112 -7.90 6.51 1.96
CA ILE A 112 -6.71 5.73 2.31
C ILE A 112 -7.04 4.25 2.41
N ARG A 113 -8.20 3.87 2.96
CA ARG A 113 -8.68 2.49 2.98
C ARG A 113 -8.67 1.86 1.59
N GLN A 114 -9.00 2.64 0.55
CA GLN A 114 -8.98 2.20 -0.83
C GLN A 114 -7.54 2.01 -1.36
N MET A 115 -6.55 2.80 -0.90
CA MET A 115 -5.12 2.59 -1.23
C MET A 115 -4.59 1.22 -0.79
N PHE A 116 -5.13 0.71 0.33
CA PHE A 116 -4.78 -0.58 0.93
C PHE A 116 -5.68 -1.74 0.46
N SER A 117 -6.51 -1.54 -0.55
CA SER A 117 -7.52 -2.53 -0.98
C SER A 117 -6.96 -3.68 -1.83
N ARG A 118 -5.65 -3.71 -2.11
CA ARG A 118 -5.00 -4.68 -3.00
C ARG A 118 -4.05 -5.59 -2.24
N ILE A 119 -3.97 -6.83 -2.70
CA ILE A 119 -3.10 -7.88 -2.16
C ILE A 119 -2.31 -8.49 -3.31
N ARG A 120 -0.99 -8.58 -3.16
CA ARG A 120 -0.13 -9.37 -4.04
C ARG A 120 -0.04 -10.79 -3.50
N ILE A 121 -0.26 -11.77 -4.37
CA ILE A 121 -0.17 -13.17 -3.98
C ILE A 121 1.31 -13.57 -3.87
N LYS A 122 1.71 -14.05 -2.70
CA LYS A 122 3.04 -14.64 -2.47
C LYS A 122 3.05 -16.13 -2.79
N GLN A 123 2.04 -16.83 -2.31
CA GLN A 123 1.90 -18.27 -2.50
C GLN A 123 0.43 -18.57 -2.80
N ALA A 124 0.16 -19.23 -3.91
CA ALA A 124 -1.20 -19.58 -4.32
C ALA A 124 -1.75 -20.77 -3.51
N ASN A 125 -0.88 -21.70 -3.11
CA ASN A 125 -1.24 -22.96 -2.46
C ASN A 125 -2.34 -23.70 -3.26
N ASP A 126 -3.47 -24.03 -2.63
CA ASP A 126 -4.57 -24.77 -3.25
C ASP A 126 -5.69 -23.87 -3.82
N THR A 127 -5.45 -22.55 -3.92
CA THR A 127 -6.40 -21.59 -4.49
C THR A 127 -6.27 -21.49 -6.00
N ASN A 128 -7.30 -20.92 -6.63
CA ASN A 128 -7.26 -20.58 -8.06
C ASN A 128 -6.55 -19.24 -8.36
N LEU A 129 -5.79 -18.71 -7.40
CA LEU A 129 -5.03 -17.48 -7.57
C LEU A 129 -3.66 -17.78 -8.17
N LEU A 130 -3.05 -16.80 -8.83
CA LEU A 130 -1.72 -16.92 -9.41
C LEU A 130 -0.69 -16.19 -8.53
N GLU A 131 0.48 -16.79 -8.37
CA GLU A 131 1.59 -16.15 -7.64
C GLU A 131 2.10 -14.92 -8.41
N GLY A 132 2.35 -13.84 -7.68
CA GLY A 132 2.75 -12.55 -8.26
C GLY A 132 1.58 -11.65 -8.68
N ASP A 133 0.38 -12.20 -8.85
CA ASP A 133 -0.79 -11.40 -9.22
C ASP A 133 -1.19 -10.43 -8.12
N VAL A 134 -1.75 -9.28 -8.55
CA VAL A 134 -2.34 -8.28 -7.66
C VAL A 134 -3.84 -8.33 -7.79
N VAL A 135 -4.52 -8.74 -6.73
CA VAL A 135 -5.97 -8.91 -6.69
C VAL A 135 -6.60 -8.00 -5.64
N GLU A 136 -7.91 -7.81 -5.75
CA GLU A 136 -8.67 -7.13 -4.70
C GLU A 136 -8.69 -7.96 -3.42
N ARG A 137 -8.61 -7.29 -2.27
CA ARG A 137 -8.73 -7.93 -0.96
C ARG A 137 -9.99 -8.78 -0.81
N ARG A 138 -11.12 -8.29 -1.32
CA ARG A 138 -12.40 -9.01 -1.24
C ARG A 138 -12.29 -10.36 -1.95
N LYS A 139 -11.78 -10.38 -3.19
CA LYS A 139 -11.58 -11.60 -3.99
C LYS A 139 -10.61 -12.57 -3.34
N PHE A 140 -9.49 -12.05 -2.80
CA PHE A 140 -8.53 -12.86 -2.04
C PHE A 140 -9.17 -13.54 -0.83
N ASN A 141 -9.95 -12.79 -0.05
CA ASN A 141 -10.64 -13.31 1.13
C ASN A 141 -11.69 -14.35 0.74
N GLU A 142 -12.54 -14.06 -0.26
CA GLU A 142 -13.58 -14.98 -0.74
C GLU A 142 -12.99 -16.32 -1.20
N GLU A 143 -11.92 -16.28 -1.99
CA GLU A 143 -11.26 -17.50 -2.48
C GLU A 143 -10.59 -18.28 -1.34
N ASN A 144 -9.96 -17.59 -0.40
CA ASN A 144 -9.35 -18.23 0.77
C ASN A 144 -10.39 -18.89 1.69
N GLU A 145 -11.52 -18.23 1.92
CA GLU A 145 -12.61 -18.82 2.69
C GLU A 145 -13.17 -20.06 1.99
N ARG A 146 -13.39 -20.00 0.66
CA ARG A 146 -13.82 -21.16 -0.15
C ARG A 146 -12.88 -22.36 -0.03
N VAL A 147 -11.56 -22.13 -0.04
CA VAL A 147 -10.57 -23.21 0.03
C VAL A 147 -10.47 -23.78 1.45
N LYS A 148 -10.58 -22.92 2.48
CA LYS A 148 -10.63 -23.36 3.89
C LYS A 148 -11.83 -24.24 4.19
N THR A 149 -13.03 -23.93 3.67
CA THR A 149 -14.23 -24.76 3.92
C THR A 149 -14.11 -26.17 3.35
N ILE A 150 -13.28 -26.36 2.32
CA ILE A 150 -13.00 -27.67 1.70
C ILE A 150 -11.77 -28.35 2.37
N GLY A 151 -11.21 -27.75 3.43
CA GLY A 151 -10.08 -28.31 4.18
C GLY A 151 -8.72 -28.19 3.47
N LYS A 152 -8.61 -27.32 2.47
CA LYS A 152 -7.40 -27.11 1.68
C LYS A 152 -6.60 -25.89 2.17
N LYS A 153 -5.37 -25.71 1.68
CA LYS A 153 -4.47 -24.63 2.12
C LYS A 153 -4.80 -23.30 1.42
N PRO A 154 -5.13 -22.23 2.15
CA PRO A 154 -5.41 -20.92 1.57
C PRO A 154 -4.14 -20.26 1.02
N ALA A 155 -4.30 -19.30 0.11
CA ALA A 155 -3.21 -18.49 -0.41
C ALA A 155 -2.65 -17.54 0.64
N VAL A 156 -1.35 -17.27 0.54
CA VAL A 156 -0.65 -16.25 1.31
C VAL A 156 -0.40 -15.05 0.41
N GLY A 157 -0.74 -13.85 0.88
CA GLY A 157 -0.54 -12.62 0.15
C GLY A 157 0.02 -11.50 1.04
N GLU A 158 0.59 -10.49 0.41
CA GLU A 158 1.01 -9.25 1.06
C GLU A 158 0.10 -8.10 0.66
N GLU A 159 -0.33 -7.30 1.64
CA GLU A 159 -1.07 -6.06 1.40
C GLU A 159 -0.14 -5.05 0.71
N LEU A 160 -0.66 -4.40 -0.34
CA LEU A 160 0.04 -3.36 -1.07
C LEU A 160 -0.58 -1.99 -0.80
N ILE A 161 0.27 -0.96 -0.78
CA ILE A 161 -0.15 0.44 -0.87
C ILE A 161 -0.02 0.85 -2.32
N LEU A 162 -1.14 1.15 -2.96
CA LEU A 162 -1.15 1.64 -4.34
C LEU A 162 -1.83 3.01 -4.42
N GLY A 163 -1.33 3.85 -5.33
CA GLY A 163 -1.98 5.11 -5.66
C GLY A 163 -3.37 4.89 -6.28
N MET A 164 -4.25 5.90 -6.13
CA MET A 164 -5.66 5.82 -6.55
C MET A 164 -5.84 5.36 -8.00
N SER A 165 -5.07 5.90 -8.94
CA SER A 165 -5.19 5.52 -10.36
C SER A 165 -4.89 4.04 -10.59
N ARG A 166 -3.87 3.49 -9.92
CA ARG A 166 -3.52 2.06 -10.01
C ARG A 166 -4.58 1.18 -9.34
N VAL A 167 -5.17 1.62 -8.23
CA VAL A 167 -6.28 0.90 -7.59
C VAL A 167 -7.50 0.84 -8.51
N SER A 168 -7.86 1.95 -9.14
CA SER A 168 -9.00 2.03 -10.07
C SER A 168 -8.85 1.15 -11.31
N LEU A 169 -7.62 1.05 -11.86
CA LEU A 169 -7.33 0.19 -13.01
C LEU A 169 -7.27 -1.32 -12.67
N THR A 170 -7.07 -1.66 -11.40
CA THR A 170 -6.96 -3.05 -10.91
C THR A 170 -8.26 -3.56 -10.29
N THR A 171 -9.39 -2.90 -10.58
CA THR A 171 -10.71 -3.36 -10.14
C THR A 171 -11.09 -4.67 -10.83
N ASP A 172 -11.87 -5.53 -10.15
CA ASP A 172 -12.26 -6.85 -10.71
C ASP A 172 -13.23 -6.70 -11.89
N SER A 173 -13.98 -5.61 -11.93
CA SER A 173 -14.87 -5.23 -13.02
C SER A 173 -14.10 -4.59 -14.17
N TRP A 174 -14.00 -5.32 -15.28
CA TRP A 174 -13.36 -4.78 -16.47
C TRP A 174 -14.17 -3.63 -17.06
N LEU A 175 -15.50 -3.63 -16.89
CA LEU A 175 -16.37 -2.57 -17.43
C LEU A 175 -16.11 -1.25 -16.68
N SER A 176 -15.97 -1.31 -15.35
CA SER A 176 -15.62 -0.13 -14.55
C SER A 176 -14.16 0.30 -14.73
N ALA A 177 -13.22 -0.62 -14.96
CA ALA A 177 -11.85 -0.26 -15.27
C ALA A 177 -11.75 0.45 -16.63
N ALA A 178 -12.40 -0.11 -17.65
CA ALA A 178 -12.38 0.41 -19.02
C ALA A 178 -13.01 1.80 -19.14
N SER A 179 -14.00 2.12 -18.29
CA SER A 179 -14.63 3.44 -18.21
C SER A 179 -13.79 4.48 -17.48
N PHE A 180 -12.70 4.09 -16.79
CA PHE A 180 -11.81 5.02 -16.10
C PHE A 180 -10.71 5.51 -17.04
N GLN A 181 -9.79 4.62 -17.43
CA GLN A 181 -8.64 4.90 -18.30
C GLN A 181 -8.17 3.60 -19.00
N GLU A 182 -7.22 3.69 -19.92
CA GLU A 182 -6.59 2.55 -20.62
C GLU A 182 -7.58 1.58 -21.31
N THR A 183 -8.71 2.10 -21.82
CA THR A 183 -9.85 1.32 -22.34
C THR A 183 -9.45 0.17 -23.28
N THR A 184 -8.62 0.44 -24.29
CA THR A 184 -8.17 -0.58 -25.25
C THR A 184 -7.44 -1.74 -24.57
N LYS A 185 -6.53 -1.44 -23.65
CA LYS A 185 -5.74 -2.44 -22.95
C LYS A 185 -6.60 -3.28 -22.00
N VAL A 186 -7.54 -2.64 -21.30
CA VAL A 186 -8.47 -3.34 -20.40
C VAL A 186 -9.35 -4.31 -21.19
N LEU A 187 -9.92 -3.88 -22.33
CA LEU A 187 -10.78 -4.71 -23.16
C LEU A 187 -10.02 -5.88 -23.80
N VAL A 188 -8.81 -5.65 -24.31
CA VAL A 188 -7.96 -6.71 -24.87
C VAL A 188 -7.65 -7.77 -23.82
N ASN A 189 -7.19 -7.37 -22.63
CA ASN A 189 -6.88 -8.32 -21.55
C ASN A 189 -8.12 -9.09 -21.09
N ALA A 190 -9.27 -8.40 -20.93
CA ALA A 190 -10.52 -9.05 -20.55
C ALA A 190 -10.97 -10.07 -21.61
N SER A 191 -10.76 -9.77 -22.90
CA SER A 191 -11.10 -10.67 -24.01
C SER A 191 -10.18 -11.90 -24.06
N LEU A 192 -8.87 -11.70 -23.87
CA LEU A 192 -7.88 -12.78 -23.82
C LEU A 192 -8.13 -13.74 -22.64
N GLU A 193 -8.50 -13.20 -21.49
CA GLU A 193 -8.80 -14.00 -20.28
C GLU A 193 -10.23 -14.59 -20.28
N GLY A 194 -11.11 -14.15 -21.20
CA GLY A 194 -12.53 -14.50 -21.17
C GLY A 194 -13.26 -14.01 -19.90
N LYS A 195 -12.83 -12.86 -19.35
CA LYS A 195 -13.38 -12.30 -18.11
C LYS A 195 -14.86 -11.96 -18.23
N LYS A 196 -15.64 -12.34 -17.22
CA LYS A 196 -17.06 -11.98 -17.09
C LYS A 196 -17.23 -10.95 -15.99
N ASP A 197 -17.97 -9.88 -16.28
CA ASP A 197 -18.28 -8.85 -15.29
C ASP A 197 -19.52 -9.25 -14.47
N LYS A 198 -19.42 -9.16 -13.14
CA LYS A 198 -20.51 -9.53 -12.23
C LYS A 198 -21.43 -8.34 -11.90
N LEU A 199 -21.12 -7.13 -12.35
CA LEU A 199 -21.93 -5.92 -12.15
C LEU A 199 -22.26 -5.66 -10.67
N LEU A 200 -21.29 -5.86 -9.77
CA LEU A 200 -21.49 -5.74 -8.32
C LEU A 200 -21.32 -4.30 -7.80
N GLY A 201 -20.75 -3.41 -8.60
CA GLY A 201 -20.40 -2.04 -8.24
C GLY A 201 -21.39 -1.01 -8.74
N LEU A 202 -21.12 0.25 -8.39
CA LEU A 202 -22.00 1.36 -8.75
C LEU A 202 -21.89 1.68 -10.25
N LYS A 203 -20.68 1.76 -10.78
CA LYS A 203 -20.42 2.22 -12.16
C LYS A 203 -20.99 1.26 -13.20
N GLU A 204 -20.83 -0.05 -13.01
CA GLU A 204 -21.34 -1.00 -14.01
C GLU A 204 -22.87 -0.95 -14.10
N ASN A 205 -23.55 -0.86 -12.94
CA ASN A 205 -25.00 -0.76 -12.92
C ASN A 205 -25.51 0.53 -13.56
N VAL A 206 -24.82 1.66 -13.35
CA VAL A 206 -25.15 2.92 -14.05
C VAL A 206 -24.97 2.78 -15.56
N ILE A 207 -23.86 2.20 -16.03
CA ILE A 207 -23.57 2.04 -17.47
C ILE A 207 -24.64 1.17 -18.16
N ILE A 208 -25.11 0.12 -17.48
CA ILE A 208 -26.12 -0.81 -18.01
C ILE A 208 -27.56 -0.32 -17.78
N GLY A 209 -27.77 0.73 -16.98
CA GLY A 209 -29.09 1.28 -16.66
C GLY A 209 -29.87 0.46 -15.61
N ARG A 210 -29.18 -0.28 -14.73
CA ARG A 210 -29.78 -1.00 -13.60
C ARG A 210 -29.72 -0.15 -12.33
N LEU A 211 -30.57 -0.47 -11.35
CA LEU A 211 -30.50 0.13 -10.03
C LEU A 211 -29.12 -0.14 -9.40
N ILE A 212 -28.52 0.91 -8.83
CA ILE A 212 -27.23 0.80 -8.14
C ILE A 212 -27.38 0.06 -6.81
N PRO A 213 -26.37 -0.72 -6.38
CA PRO A 213 -26.36 -1.40 -5.09
C PRO A 213 -26.06 -0.43 -3.92
N ALA A 214 -26.78 0.69 -3.84
CA ALA A 214 -26.66 1.68 -2.78
C ALA A 214 -28.00 2.42 -2.57
N GLY A 215 -28.21 2.94 -1.36
CA GLY A 215 -29.43 3.66 -1.01
C GLY A 215 -30.68 2.81 -1.19
N THR A 216 -31.65 3.31 -1.97
CA THR A 216 -32.92 2.61 -2.27
C THR A 216 -32.76 1.37 -3.14
N GLY A 217 -31.61 1.20 -3.81
CA GLY A 217 -31.32 0.01 -4.63
C GLY A 217 -30.71 -1.16 -3.85
N LEU A 218 -30.45 -1.01 -2.54
CA LEU A 218 -30.09 -2.13 -1.68
C LEU A 218 -31.32 -3.03 -1.53
N LYS A 219 -31.21 -4.30 -1.95
CA LYS A 219 -32.20 -5.31 -1.55
C LYS A 219 -32.15 -5.41 -0.03
N LYS A 220 -33.29 -5.24 0.64
CA LYS A 220 -33.40 -5.55 2.07
C LYS A 220 -32.92 -6.99 2.26
N PRO A 221 -32.14 -7.30 3.31
CA PRO A 221 -31.86 -8.70 3.62
C PRO A 221 -33.21 -9.41 3.76
N GLU A 222 -33.37 -10.53 3.06
CA GLU A 222 -34.50 -11.43 3.28
C GLU A 222 -34.43 -11.84 4.76
N GLU A 223 -35.44 -11.44 5.53
CA GLU A 223 -35.66 -11.97 6.87
C GLU A 223 -36.09 -13.43 6.68
N ASP A 224 -35.16 -14.36 6.93
CA ASP A 224 -35.47 -15.79 7.14
C ASP A 224 -36.22 -15.98 8.47
#